data_AF-A0A1G8DYQ0-F1
#
_entry.id   AF-A0A1G8DYQ0-F1
#
_cell.length_a   1.000
_cell.length_b   1.000
_cell.length_c   1.000
_cell.angle_alpha   90.00
_cell.angle_beta   90.00
_cell.angle_gamma   90.00
#
_symmetry.space_group_name_H-M   'P 1'
#
loop_
_entity.id
_entity.type
_entity.pdbx_description
1 polymer ?
#
loop_
_entity_poly.entity_id
_entity_poly.type
_entity_poly.pdbx_seq_one_letter_code
_entity_poly.pdbx_strand_id
1 'polypeptide(L)' 'MKVKADPLTIGLMVGVIMWGWNKMTAEPICNVIETHNGKEILVPYHCEDVINKNVVTPSELAKVN' A
#
# COMPACT_ATOMS: atom_id res chain seq x y z
N MET A 1 38.80 -8.84 -1.10
CA MET A 1 38.93 -7.48 -0.51
C MET A 1 38.04 -7.44 0.73
N LYS A 2 38.57 -7.13 1.93
CA LYS A 2 37.74 -7.01 3.14
C LYS A 2 37.11 -5.62 3.14
N VAL A 3 35.81 -5.55 2.89
CA VAL A 3 35.03 -4.31 2.98
C VAL A 3 35.08 -3.85 4.43
N LYS A 4 35.89 -2.84 4.71
CA LYS A 4 35.85 -2.13 5.99
C LYS A 4 34.65 -1.19 5.89
N ALA A 5 33.51 -1.61 6.42
CA ALA A 5 32.38 -0.72 6.60
C ALA A 5 32.60 0.07 7.89
N ASP A 6 32.74 1.38 7.77
CA ASP A 6 32.77 2.27 8.92
C ASP A 6 31.46 2.15 9.72
N PRO A 7 31.53 2.17 11.06
CA PRO A 7 30.36 1.97 11.93
C PRO A 7 29.26 3.02 11.68
N LEU A 8 29.63 4.21 11.21
CA LEU A 8 28.69 5.27 10.83
C LEU A 8 27.83 4.86 9.61
N THR A 9 28.45 4.24 8.62
CA THR A 9 27.78 3.78 7.39
C THR A 9 26.80 2.65 7.70
N ILE A 10 27.15 1.78 8.64
CA ILE A 10 26.26 0.70 9.10
C ILE A 10 25.05 1.29 9.80
N GLY A 11 25.24 2.24 10.72
CA GLY A 11 24.14 2.91 11.41
C GLY A 11 23.16 3.61 10.46
N LEU A 12 23.68 4.28 9.44
CA LEU A 12 22.87 4.92 8.40
C LEU A 12 22.07 3.89 7.58
N MET A 13 22.69 2.80 7.14
CA MET A 13 21.98 1.73 6.43
C MET A 13 20.85 1.14 7.26
N VAL A 14 21.11 0.85 8.54
CA VAL A 14 20.09 0.31 9.44
C VAL A 14 18.92 1.30 9.59
N GLY A 15 19.20 2.59 9.73
CA GLY A 15 18.17 3.62 9.79
C GLY A 15 17.31 3.70 8.51
N VAL A 16 17.94 3.64 7.33
CA VAL A 16 17.22 3.66 6.04
C VAL A 16 16.33 2.43 5.89
N ILE A 17 16.82 1.25 6.25
CA ILE A 17 16.05 0.01 6.20
C ILE A 17 14.87 0.09 7.17
N MET A 18 15.12 0.50 8.41
CA MET A 18 14.07 0.63 9.43
C MET A 18 12.97 1.62 9.00
N TRP A 19 13.35 2.74 8.40
CA TRP A 19 12.39 3.74 7.91
C TRP A 19 11.58 3.25 6.72
N GLY A 20 12.22 2.56 5.78
CA GLY A 20 11.54 1.96 4.63
C GLY A 20 10.52 0.89 5.03
N TRP A 21 10.87 0.04 6.00
CA TRP A 21 9.96 -0.97 6.56
C TRP A 21 8.75 -0.32 7.25
N ASN A 22 9.00 0.68 8.11
CA ASN A 22 7.93 1.36 8.81
C ASN A 22 6.94 2.02 7.84
N LYS A 23 7.43 2.63 6.76
CA LYS A 23 6.57 3.23 5.74
C LYS A 23 5.70 2.18 5.05
N MET A 24 6.28 1.05 4.64
CA MET A 24 5.54 -0.04 3.98
C MET A 24 4.48 -0.68 4.88
N THR A 25 4.71 -0.76 6.19
CA THR A 25 3.77 -1.41 7.13
C THR A 25 2.76 -0.46 7.76
N ALA A 26 3.01 0.85 7.73
CA ALA A 26 2.12 1.84 8.33
C ALA A 26 0.88 2.14 7.47
N GLU A 27 0.94 1.84 6.16
CA GLU A 27 -0.18 2.10 5.26
C GLU A 27 -1.32 1.11 5.51
N PRO A 28 -2.54 1.58 5.86
CA PRO A 28 -3.65 0.69 6.16
C PRO A 28 -4.13 -0.04 4.89
N ILE A 29 -4.37 -1.35 5.04
CA ILE A 29 -4.91 -2.20 3.98
C ILE A 29 -6.43 -2.34 4.15
N CYS A 30 -7.15 -2.11 3.06
CA CYS A 30 -8.60 -2.22 2.96
C CYS A 30 -8.96 -3.42 2.08
N ASN A 31 -9.92 -4.23 2.50
CA ASN A 31 -10.45 -5.31 1.68
C ASN A 31 -11.58 -4.79 0.81
N VAL A 32 -11.43 -4.89 -0.51
CA VAL A 32 -12.47 -4.53 -1.48
C VAL A 32 -13.07 -5.81 -2.03
N ILE A 33 -14.41 -5.86 -2.09
CA ILE A 33 -15.13 -6.96 -2.73
C ILE A 33 -15.14 -6.67 -4.23
N GLU A 34 -14.43 -7.48 -5.01
CA GLU A 34 -14.41 -7.40 -6.48
C GLU A 34 -14.92 -8.71 -7.09
N THR A 35 -15.71 -8.60 -8.15
CA THR A 35 -16.21 -9.76 -8.90
C THR A 35 -15.22 -10.12 -9.99
N HIS A 36 -14.39 -11.14 -9.74
CA HIS A 36 -13.47 -11.68 -10.73
C HIS A 36 -14.04 -12.98 -11.29
N ASN A 37 -14.31 -13.01 -12.59
CA ASN A 37 -14.79 -14.21 -13.29
C ASN A 37 -16.08 -14.81 -12.68
N GLY A 38 -17.03 -13.94 -12.32
CA GLY A 38 -18.32 -14.34 -11.74
C GLY A 38 -18.27 -14.81 -10.28
N LYS A 39 -17.12 -14.66 -9.59
CA LYS A 39 -16.96 -14.95 -8.16
C LYS A 39 -16.59 -13.68 -7.40
N GLU A 40 -17.26 -13.44 -6.29
CA GLU A 40 -16.89 -12.38 -5.35
C GLU A 40 -15.62 -12.80 -4.61
N ILE A 41 -14.57 -12.02 -4.76
CA ILE A 41 -13.30 -12.21 -4.05
C ILE A 41 -12.94 -10.96 -3.27
N LEU A 42 -12.38 -11.15 -2.08
CA LEU A 42 -11.84 -10.08 -1.25
C LEU A 42 -10.41 -9.79 -1.70
N VAL A 43 -10.19 -8.63 -2.31
CA VAL A 43 -8.87 -8.19 -2.77
C VAL A 43 -8.33 -7.12 -1.82
N PRO A 44 -7.14 -7.33 -1.23
CA PRO A 44 -6.51 -6.32 -0.38
C PRO A 44 -5.89 -5.21 -1.25
N TYR A 45 -6.26 -3.96 -0.97
CA TYR A 45 -5.67 -2.75 -1.57
C TYR A 45 -5.21 -1.79 -0.46
N HIS A 46 -4.29 -0.88 -0.78
CA HIS A 46 -4.00 0.24 0.11
C HIS A 46 -5.24 1.13 0.23
N CYS A 47 -5.65 1.48 1.45
CA CYS A 47 -6.87 2.27 1.66
C CYS A 47 -6.81 3.64 0.98
N GLU A 48 -5.61 4.23 0.84
CA GLU A 48 -5.42 5.50 0.12
C GLU A 48 -5.83 5.40 -1.36
N ASP A 49 -5.53 4.27 -2.01
CA ASP A 49 -5.92 4.02 -3.40
C ASP A 49 -7.44 3.80 -3.53
N VAL A 50 -8.05 3.15 -2.53
CA VAL A 50 -9.50 2.91 -2.51
C VAL A 50 -10.27 4.23 -2.31
N ILE A 51 -9.81 5.09 -1.40
CA ILE A 51 -10.44 6.40 -1.14
C ILE A 51 -10.33 7.29 -2.38
N ASN A 52 -9.16 7.35 -3.02
CA ASN A 52 -8.97 8.15 -4.23
C ASN A 52 -9.80 7.65 -5.42
N LYS A 53 -9.99 6.33 -5.56
CA LYS A 53 -10.89 5.75 -6.59
C LYS A 53 -12.36 6.08 -6.35
N ASN A 54 -12.82 6.07 -5.09
CA ASN A 54 -14.21 6.37 -4.75
C ASN A 54 -14.55 7.87 -4.75
N VAL A 55 -13.56 8.76 -4.69
CA VAL A 55 -13.76 10.23 -4.74
C VAL A 55 -13.90 10.76 -6.18
N VAL A 56 -13.63 9.94 -7.21
CA VAL A 56 -13.80 10.32 -8.62
C VAL A 56 -14.73 9.35 -9.34
N THR A 57 -16.03 9.41 -9.03
CA THR A 57 -17.10 9.51 -10.05
C THR A 57 -18.46 9.74 -9.38
N PRO A 58 -19.05 10.95 -9.46
CA PRO A 58 -20.49 11.13 -9.32
C PRO A 58 -21.33 10.44 -10.43
N SER A 59 -20.71 9.55 -11.23
CA SER A 59 -21.27 8.93 -12.43
C SER A 59 -21.88 7.55 -12.22
N GLU A 60 -21.63 6.88 -11.08
CA GLU A 60 -22.22 5.55 -10.79
C GLU A 60 -23.42 5.59 -9.83
N LEU A 61 -23.63 6.71 -9.14
CA LEU A 61 -24.82 6.95 -8.31
C LEU A 61 -26.11 7.18 -9.12
N ALA A 62 -26.02 7.31 -10.45
CA ALA A 62 -27.17 7.54 -11.34
C ALA A 62 -27.73 6.27 -12.00
N LYS A 63 -27.20 5.07 -11.68
CA LYS A 63 -27.70 3.78 -12.23
C LYS A 63 -28.51 2.95 -11.24
N VAL A 64 -28.88 3.53 -10.10
CA VAL A 64 -29.83 2.94 -9.15
C VAL A 64 -31.02 3.91 -9.00
N ASN A 65 -31.75 4.09 -10.09
CA ASN A 65 -33.19 4.40 -10.08
C ASN A 65 -33.83 3.89 -11.36
#